data_AF-A0A4R1Y472-F1
#
_entry.id   AF-A0A4R1Y472-F1
#
_cell.length_a   1.000
_cell.length_b   1.000
_cell.length_c   1.000
_cell.angle_alpha   90.00
_cell.angle_beta   90.00
_cell.angle_gamma   90.00
#
_symmetry.space_group_name_H-M   'P 1'
#
loop_
_entity.id
_entity.type
_entity.pdbx_description
1 polymer ?
#
loop_
_entity_poly.entity_id
_entity_poly.type
_entity_poly.pdbx_seq_one_letter_code
_entity_poly.pdbx_strand_id
1 'polypeptide(L)' 'MSAPLSPHAELRRQCLQWAFQTREFTDKPHTDVLDVAKGYYAFVMGQSWAWVDQAPRGTSGGQER' A
#
# COMPACT_ATOMS: atom_id res chain seq x y z
N MET A 1 -17.18 -9.33 16.48
CA MET A 1 -16.02 -10.07 15.92
C MET A 1 -15.92 -9.71 14.45
N SER A 2 -14.85 -9.05 14.02
CA SER A 2 -14.66 -8.69 12.60
C SER A 2 -14.34 -9.94 11.79
N ALA A 3 -14.87 -10.03 10.57
CA ALA A 3 -14.57 -11.13 9.66
C ALA A 3 -13.04 -11.21 9.41
N PRO A 4 -12.47 -12.42 9.26
CA PRO A 4 -11.06 -12.57 8.94
C PRO A 4 -10.75 -11.87 7.61
N LEU A 5 -9.64 -11.12 7.58
CA LEU A 5 -9.17 -10.50 6.36
C LEU A 5 -8.87 -11.59 5.32
N SER A 6 -9.13 -11.28 4.05
CA SER A 6 -8.63 -12.14 2.98
C SER A 6 -7.09 -12.23 3.07
N PRO A 7 -6.47 -13.35 2.69
CA PRO A 7 -5.02 -13.51 2.76
C PRO A 7 -4.24 -12.36 2.08
N HIS A 8 -4.81 -11.79 1.01
CA HIS A 8 -4.23 -10.64 0.30
C HIS A 8 -4.31 -9.34 1.11
N ALA A 9 -5.44 -9.08 1.77
CA ALA A 9 -5.60 -7.90 2.62
C ALA A 9 -4.68 -7.98 3.86
N GLU A 10 -4.51 -9.18 4.40
CA GLU A 10 -3.60 -9.43 5.53
C GLU A 10 -2.13 -9.23 5.14
N LEU A 11 -1.71 -9.77 4.00
CA LEU A 11 -0.35 -9.55 3.49
C LEU A 11 -0.07 -8.06 3.27
N ARG A 12 -1.01 -7.34 2.64
CA ARG A 12 -0.88 -5.88 2.44
C ARG A 12 -0.73 -5.15 3.78
N ARG A 13 -1.52 -5.53 4.79
CA ARG A 13 -1.42 -4.96 6.14
C ARG A 13 -0.04 -5.19 6.74
N GLN A 14 0.50 -6.40 6.66
CA GLN A 14 1.82 -6.74 7.18
C GLN A 14 2.93 -5.94 6.50
N CYS A 15 2.90 -5.81 5.16
CA CYS A 15 3.87 -4.99 4.43
C CYS A 15 3.85 -3.53 4.88
N LEU A 16 2.66 -2.93 5.05
CA LEU A 16 2.54 -1.54 5.51
C LEU A 16 2.96 -1.37 6.98
N GLN A 17 2.65 -2.35 7.84
CA GLN A 17 3.10 -2.34 9.23
C GLN A 17 4.62 -2.39 9.33
N TRP A 18 5.26 -3.26 8.53
CA TRP A 18 6.72 -3.29 8.42
C TRP A 18 7.26 -1.92 8.01
N ALA A 19 6.73 -1.31 6.95
CA ALA A 19 7.20 0.00 6.48
C ALA A 19 7.10 1.10 7.55
N PHE A 20 6.04 1.05 8.36
CA PHE A 20 5.88 1.97 9.49
C PHE A 20 6.89 1.72 10.60
N GLN A 21 7.15 0.47 10.95
CA GLN A 21 8.12 0.10 11.99
C GLN A 21 9.56 0.40 11.56
N THR A 22 9.89 0.26 10.27
CA THR A 22 11.24 0.50 9.75
C THR A 22 11.69 1.96 9.89
N ARG A 23 10.77 2.91 10.10
CA ARG A 23 11.10 4.34 10.32
C ARG A 23 12.11 4.58 11.45
N GLU A 24 12.15 3.70 12.44
CA GLU A 24 13.05 3.83 13.60
C GLU A 24 14.46 3.26 13.31
N PHE A 25 14.64 2.61 12.16
CA PHE A 25 15.84 1.87 11.80
C PHE A 25 16.51 2.38 10.52
N THR A 26 15.99 3.45 9.90
CA THR A 26 16.54 4.00 8.67
C THR A 26 16.38 5.52 8.58
N ASP A 27 17.39 6.18 8.02
CA ASP A 27 17.34 7.61 7.66
C ASP A 27 16.64 7.88 6.32
N LYS A 28 16.15 6.83 5.66
CA LYS A 28 15.44 6.96 4.39
C LYS A 28 14.09 7.64 4.57
N PRO A 29 13.64 8.44 3.59
CA PRO A 29 12.28 8.95 3.56
C PRO A 29 11.25 7.82 3.72
N HIS A 30 10.18 8.07 4.47
CA HIS A 30 9.13 7.07 4.68
C HIS A 30 8.48 6.62 3.36
N THR A 31 8.45 7.49 2.35
CA THR A 31 8.00 7.18 0.99
C THR A 31 8.79 6.04 0.35
N ASP A 32 10.11 6.04 0.49
CA ASP A 32 10.98 5.02 -0.11
C ASP A 32 10.72 3.65 0.52
N VAL A 33 10.55 3.62 1.85
CA VAL A 33 10.26 2.39 2.61
C VAL A 33 8.85 1.86 2.25
N LEU A 34 7.87 2.76 2.12
CA LEU A 34 6.53 2.42 1.66
C LEU A 34 6.56 1.82 0.26
N ASP A 35 7.37 2.36 -0.64
CA ASP A 35 7.50 1.83 -2.00
C ASP A 35 8.14 0.44 -2.00
N VAL A 36 9.16 0.19 -1.18
CA VAL A 36 9.71 -1.17 -1.02
C VAL A 36 8.63 -2.16 -0.52
N ALA A 37 7.85 -1.78 0.48
CA ALA A 37 6.81 -2.63 1.06
C ALA A 37 5.69 -2.96 0.06
N LYS A 38 5.23 -1.94 -0.65
CA LYS A 38 4.29 -2.07 -1.77
C LYS A 38 4.87 -2.99 -2.85
N GLY A 39 6.16 -2.87 -3.14
CA GLY A 39 6.82 -3.59 -4.25
C GLY A 39 6.92 -5.07 -3.95
N TYR A 40 7.27 -5.37 -2.71
CA TYR A 40 7.25 -6.72 -2.19
C TYR A 40 5.85 -7.34 -2.26
N TYR A 41 4.81 -6.61 -1.85
CA TYR A 41 3.42 -7.07 -1.99
C TYR A 41 3.05 -7.38 -3.45
N ALA A 42 3.34 -6.46 -4.38
CA ALA A 42 3.05 -6.63 -5.80
C ALA A 42 3.78 -7.85 -6.38
N PHE A 43 5.06 -8.03 -6.03
CA PHE A 43 5.87 -9.19 -6.42
C PHE A 43 5.25 -10.52 -5.96
N VAL A 44 4.89 -10.63 -4.68
CA VAL A 44 4.27 -11.85 -4.12
C VAL A 44 2.93 -12.14 -4.79
N MET A 45 2.18 -11.09 -5.14
CA MET A 45 0.88 -11.19 -5.80
C MET A 45 0.97 -11.48 -7.30
N GLY A 46 2.17 -11.48 -7.90
CA GLY A 46 2.34 -11.55 -9.35
C GLY A 46 1.73 -10.35 -10.09
N GLN A 47 1.58 -9.21 -9.41
CA GLN A 47 0.98 -7.99 -9.94
C GLN A 47 2.05 -6.97 -10.36
N SER A 48 1.72 -6.18 -11.38
CA SER A 48 2.58 -5.09 -11.82
C SER A 48 2.53 -3.91 -10.86
N TRP A 49 3.68 -3.25 -10.67
CA TRP A 49 3.85 -2.01 -9.89
C TRP A 49 2.84 -0.91 -10.23
N ALA A 50 2.36 -0.89 -11.48
CA ALA A 50 1.38 0.06 -12.00
C ALA A 50 0.00 0.04 -11.30
N TRP A 51 -0.31 -1.00 -10.52
CA TRP A 51 -1.57 -1.11 -9.79
C TRP A 51 -1.54 -0.45 -8.42
N VAL A 52 -0.36 -0.19 -7.85
CA VAL A 52 -0.28 0.26 -6.44
C VAL A 52 -0.61 1.74 -6.27
N ASP A 53 -0.50 2.53 -7.35
CA ASP A 53 -0.84 3.97 -7.39
C ASP A 53 -2.28 4.26 -7.84
N GLN A 54 -3.07 3.22 -8.19
CA GLN A 54 -4.49 3.36 -8.48
C GLN A 54 -5.31 3.40 -7.19
N ALA A 55 -5.05 4.40 -6.33
CA ALA A 55 -6.12 4.88 -5.47
C ALA A 55 -7.18 5.52 -6.37
N PRO A 56 -8.49 5.27 -6.17
CA PRO A 56 -9.51 6.06 -6.82
C PRO A 56 -9.27 7.51 -6.38
N ARG A 57 -8.73 8.34 -7.27
CA ARG A 57 -8.81 9.79 -7.09
C ARG A 57 -10.30 10.05 -7.08
N GLY A 58 -10.85 10.33 -5.90
CA GLY A 58 -12.24 10.75 -5.79
C GLY A 58 -12.47 11.82 -6.85
N THR A 59 -13.43 11.56 -7.74
CA THR A 59 -13.95 12.56 -8.66
C THR A 59 -14.73 13.58 -7.83
N SER A 60 -14.00 14.46 -7.14
CA SER A 60 -14.52 15.69 -6.58
C SER A 60 -14.11 16.82 -7.52
N GLY A 61 -14.98 17.12 -8.47
CA GLY A 61 -14.84 18.24 -9.39
C GLY A 61 -16.14 18.39 -10.16
N GLY A 62 -16.95 19.37 -9.75
CA GLY A 62 -18.34 19.52 -10.13
C GLY A 62 -18.56 19.68 -11.64
N GLN A 63 -19.67 19.10 -12.09
CA GLN A 63 -20.28 19.41 -13.37
C GLN A 63 -21.64 20.06 -13.09
N GLU A 64 -21.60 21.36 -12.78
CA GLU A 64 -22.76 22.24 -12.95
C GLU A 64 -22.75 22.74 -14.39
N ARG A 65 -23.65 22.22 -15.22
CA ARG A 65 -24.19 22.88 -16.40
C ARG A 65 -25.63 22.47 -16.59
#